data_AF-A0A1Q8XNH1-F1
#
_entry.id   AF-A0A1Q8XNH1-F1
#
_cell.length_a   1.000
_cell.length_b   1.000
_cell.length_c   1.000
_cell.angle_alpha   90.00
_cell.angle_beta   90.00
_cell.angle_gamma   90.00
#
_symmetry.space_group_name_H-M   'P 1'
#
loop_
_entity.id
_entity.type
_entity.pdbx_description
1 polymer ?
#
loop_
_entity_poly.entity_id
_entity_poly.type
_entity_poly.pdbx_seq_one_letter_code
_entity_poly.pdbx_strand_id
1 'polypeptide(L)'
;MEWSLGFDWRTLGDPVSEGRRVWEWIQQVRPLHPSLDLWRPTADSPQEAEQSPPITQDYLLHYIHGVQAISDDPDFGLAPAFSGQINQGNKLMLDFNTPNPGSASITLMIGQALGTALDASEDLADTLMHTTATIFAPNTIGALSRKGHPVRNLNRDGPYPFLYVPGWKMFFASDSPHYQRATQLATTTTPVANGAIFTFGTPDTYPTILNQW
;
A
#
# COMPACT_ATOMS: atom_id res chain seq x y z
N MET A 1 7.21 -5.09 11.48
CA MET A 1 7.04 -4.65 10.09
C MET A 1 8.22 -5.16 9.28
N GLU A 2 7.95 -6.06 8.34
CA GLU A 2 8.95 -6.67 7.45
C GLU A 2 8.79 -6.20 6.00
N TRP A 3 7.57 -5.90 5.59
CA TRP A 3 7.22 -5.40 4.27
C TRP A 3 6.28 -4.20 4.37
N SER A 4 6.13 -3.45 3.28
CA SER A 4 5.16 -2.37 3.15
C SER A 4 4.62 -2.36 1.72
N LEU A 5 3.30 -2.32 1.60
CA LEU A 5 2.59 -2.01 0.35
C LEU A 5 2.11 -0.57 0.44
N GLY A 6 2.38 0.24 -0.58
CA GLY A 6 1.96 1.64 -0.63
C GLY A 6 1.51 2.04 -2.03
N PHE A 7 0.36 2.71 -2.13
CA PHE A 7 -0.17 3.23 -3.39
C PHE A 7 -0.77 4.61 -3.19
N ASP A 8 -0.54 5.50 -4.17
CA ASP A 8 -1.16 6.81 -4.27
C ASP A 8 -2.07 6.90 -5.49
N TRP A 9 -3.18 7.63 -5.36
CA TRP A 9 -4.06 7.94 -6.47
C TRP A 9 -4.72 9.31 -6.31
N ARG A 10 -5.23 9.85 -7.40
CA ARG A 10 -6.16 10.99 -7.39
C ARG A 10 -7.55 10.51 -7.01
N THR A 11 -8.17 11.15 -6.03
CA THR A 11 -9.50 10.76 -5.58
C THR A 11 -10.52 10.94 -6.70
N LEU A 12 -11.46 10.00 -6.81
CA LEU A 12 -12.59 10.07 -7.74
C LEU A 12 -13.80 10.73 -7.09
N GLY A 13 -13.80 10.84 -5.76
CA GLY A 13 -14.84 11.50 -4.99
C GLY A 13 -14.36 11.98 -3.62
N ASP A 14 -15.30 12.11 -2.71
CA ASP A 14 -15.04 12.45 -1.31
C ASP A 14 -14.36 11.29 -0.54
N PRO A 15 -13.79 11.55 0.65
CA PRO A 15 -13.13 10.51 1.45
C PRO A 15 -14.01 9.30 1.82
N VAL A 16 -15.34 9.48 1.97
CA VAL A 16 -16.26 8.36 2.24
C VAL A 16 -16.40 7.48 1.00
N SER A 17 -16.46 8.08 -0.19
CA SER A 17 -16.46 7.35 -1.45
C SER A 17 -15.17 6.56 -1.66
N GLU A 18 -14.01 7.13 -1.33
CA GLU A 18 -12.74 6.39 -1.30
C GLU A 18 -12.71 5.29 -0.24
N GLY A 19 -13.32 5.54 0.93
CA GLY A 19 -13.51 4.53 1.98
C GLY A 19 -14.28 3.30 1.51
N ARG A 20 -15.23 3.45 0.56
CA ARG A 20 -15.93 2.30 -0.04
C ARG A 20 -15.00 1.46 -0.92
N ARG A 21 -14.09 2.09 -1.65
CA ARG A 21 -13.07 1.40 -2.46
C ARG A 21 -12.05 0.69 -1.56
N VAL A 22 -11.68 1.30 -0.43
CA VAL A 22 -10.86 0.64 0.59
C VAL A 22 -11.57 -0.57 1.18
N TRP A 23 -12.87 -0.48 1.46
CA TRP A 23 -13.65 -1.63 1.92
C TRP A 23 -13.68 -2.77 0.89
N GLU A 24 -13.90 -2.45 -0.38
CA GLU A 24 -13.83 -3.42 -1.47
C GLU A 24 -12.45 -4.08 -1.54
N TRP A 25 -11.37 -3.29 -1.45
CA TRP A 25 -10.01 -3.80 -1.40
C TRP A 25 -9.79 -4.76 -0.22
N ILE A 26 -10.26 -4.42 0.98
CA ILE A 26 -10.22 -5.32 2.14
C ILE A 26 -10.90 -6.65 1.79
N GLN A 27 -12.11 -6.64 1.22
CA GLN A 27 -12.80 -7.90 0.89
C GLN A 27 -12.03 -8.75 -0.12
N GLN A 28 -11.35 -8.14 -1.11
CA GLN A 28 -10.58 -8.86 -2.12
C GLN A 28 -9.26 -9.42 -1.58
N VAL A 29 -8.63 -8.77 -0.59
CA VAL A 29 -7.35 -9.26 -0.04
C VAL A 29 -7.52 -10.28 1.10
N ARG A 30 -8.68 -10.34 1.75
CA ARG A 30 -9.00 -11.33 2.80
C ARG A 30 -8.67 -12.78 2.44
N PRO A 31 -9.08 -13.32 1.28
CA PRO A 31 -8.82 -14.71 0.93
C PRO A 31 -7.35 -15.00 0.57
N LEU A 32 -6.49 -13.99 0.40
CA LEU A 32 -5.12 -14.19 -0.10
C LEU A 32 -4.20 -14.86 0.93
N HIS A 33 -4.43 -14.64 2.23
CA HIS A 33 -3.60 -15.20 3.27
C HIS A 33 -4.33 -15.23 4.63
N PRO A 34 -4.12 -16.23 5.51
CA PRO A 34 -4.77 -16.30 6.81
C PRO A 34 -4.59 -15.06 7.70
N SER A 35 -3.47 -14.35 7.59
CA SER A 35 -3.26 -13.11 8.35
C SER A 35 -4.02 -11.89 7.79
N LEU A 36 -4.68 -12.02 6.64
CA LEU A 36 -5.54 -11.01 6.03
C LEU A 36 -7.04 -11.35 6.19
N ASP A 37 -7.40 -12.55 6.65
CA ASP A 37 -8.80 -13.00 6.70
C ASP A 37 -9.67 -12.16 7.66
N LEU A 38 -9.11 -11.77 8.80
CA LEU A 38 -9.83 -11.09 9.85
C LEU A 38 -9.25 -9.71 10.15
N TRP A 39 -10.07 -8.69 9.90
CA TRP A 39 -9.76 -7.29 10.13
C TRP A 39 -10.53 -6.76 11.34
N ARG A 40 -9.86 -5.98 12.19
CA ARG A 40 -10.45 -5.30 13.35
C ARG A 40 -10.07 -3.83 13.37
N PRO A 41 -10.89 -2.98 14.00
CA PRO A 41 -10.50 -1.60 14.28
C PRO A 41 -9.21 -1.51 15.10
N THR A 42 -8.41 -0.47 14.87
CA THR A 42 -7.38 -0.11 15.84
C THR A 42 -8.02 0.52 17.08
N ALA A 43 -7.33 0.45 18.21
CA ALA A 43 -7.77 1.08 19.46
C ALA A 43 -6.57 1.62 20.25
N ASP A 44 -6.85 2.32 21.35
CA ASP A 44 -5.83 2.91 22.23
C ASP A 44 -4.99 1.86 22.97
N SER A 45 -5.48 0.61 23.04
CA SER A 45 -4.73 -0.51 23.61
C SER A 45 -4.82 -1.79 22.76
N PRO A 46 -3.77 -2.64 22.80
CA PRO A 46 -3.81 -4.01 22.27
C PRO A 46 -5.04 -4.81 22.66
N GLN A 47 -5.42 -4.77 23.94
CA GLN A 47 -6.50 -5.59 24.50
C GLN A 47 -7.86 -5.16 23.94
N GLU A 48 -8.10 -3.86 23.85
CA GLU A 48 -9.32 -3.31 23.26
C GLU A 48 -9.40 -3.64 21.76
N ALA A 49 -8.28 -3.52 21.05
CA ALA A 49 -8.19 -3.86 19.63
C ALA A 49 -8.48 -5.36 19.36
N GLU A 50 -8.02 -6.27 20.23
CA GLU A 50 -8.30 -7.71 20.11
C GLU A 50 -9.76 -8.07 20.38
N GLN A 51 -10.35 -7.42 21.38
CA GLN A 51 -11.74 -7.66 21.80
C GLN A 51 -12.76 -7.01 20.87
N SER A 52 -12.32 -6.05 20.06
CA SER A 52 -13.18 -5.37 19.10
C SER A 52 -13.79 -6.36 18.09
N PRO A 53 -15.07 -6.17 17.72
CA PRO A 53 -15.68 -6.98 16.68
C PRO A 53 -14.95 -6.78 15.34
N PRO A 54 -15.11 -7.71 14.38
CA PRO A 54 -14.61 -7.51 13.03
C PRO A 54 -15.07 -6.17 12.47
N ILE A 55 -14.17 -5.45 11.79
CA ILE A 55 -14.51 -4.16 11.19
C ILE A 55 -15.60 -4.34 10.12
N THR A 56 -16.53 -3.39 10.06
CA THR A 56 -17.59 -3.34 9.04
C THR A 56 -17.35 -2.16 8.10
N GLN A 57 -18.02 -2.17 6.94
CA GLN A 57 -18.01 -1.02 6.04
C GLN A 57 -18.50 0.24 6.76
N ASP A 58 -19.63 0.16 7.46
CA ASP A 58 -20.21 1.30 8.16
C ASP A 58 -19.27 1.89 9.21
N TYR A 59 -18.55 1.04 9.95
CA TYR A 59 -17.53 1.49 10.89
C TYR A 59 -16.40 2.25 10.17
N LEU A 60 -15.86 1.68 9.08
CA LEU A 60 -14.79 2.30 8.31
C LEU A 60 -15.20 3.68 7.78
N LEU A 61 -16.38 3.77 7.18
CA LEU A 61 -16.90 5.02 6.62
C LEU A 61 -17.18 6.06 7.70
N HIS A 62 -17.76 5.63 8.83
CA HIS A 62 -17.99 6.51 9.97
C HIS A 62 -16.67 7.04 10.54
N TYR A 63 -15.64 6.20 10.65
CA TYR A 63 -14.35 6.63 11.19
C TYR A 63 -13.66 7.62 10.26
N ILE A 64 -13.64 7.38 8.94
CA ILE A 64 -13.10 8.34 7.95
C ILE A 64 -13.80 9.69 8.06
N HIS A 65 -15.14 9.70 8.06
CA HIS A 65 -15.90 10.94 8.19
C HIS A 65 -15.65 11.64 9.54
N GLY A 66 -15.56 10.87 10.63
CA GLY A 66 -15.29 11.39 11.96
C GLY A 66 -13.93 12.10 12.05
N VAL A 67 -12.87 11.47 11.54
CA VAL A 67 -11.53 12.08 11.50
C VAL A 67 -11.51 13.31 10.59
N GLN A 68 -12.14 13.23 9.42
CA GLN A 68 -12.25 14.37 8.51
C GLN A 68 -12.94 15.58 9.19
N ALA A 69 -14.01 15.35 9.94
CA ALA A 69 -14.80 16.41 10.56
C ALA A 69 -14.08 17.15 11.71
N ILE A 70 -13.11 16.50 12.35
CA ILE A 70 -12.32 17.08 13.45
C ILE A 70 -10.94 17.56 13.00
N SER A 71 -10.56 17.33 11.75
CA SER A 71 -9.28 17.80 11.21
C SER A 71 -9.34 19.31 10.99
N ASP A 72 -8.35 20.03 11.52
CA ASP A 72 -8.17 21.46 11.27
C ASP A 72 -7.57 21.73 9.88
N ASP A 73 -6.91 20.72 9.30
CA ASP A 73 -6.27 20.78 7.99
C ASP A 73 -7.09 20.00 6.94
N PRO A 74 -7.07 20.42 5.67
CA PRO A 74 -7.73 19.69 4.59
C PRO A 74 -7.10 18.31 4.34
N ASP A 75 -5.82 18.14 4.64
CA ASP A 75 -5.15 16.84 4.68
C ASP A 75 -5.28 16.17 6.04
N PHE A 76 -5.52 14.87 6.00
CA PHE A 76 -5.67 14.06 7.21
C PHE A 76 -5.31 12.61 6.93
N GLY A 77 -4.82 11.93 7.95
CA GLY A 77 -4.51 10.52 7.91
C GLY A 77 -5.17 9.77 9.06
N LEU A 78 -5.39 8.48 8.86
CA LEU A 78 -5.92 7.59 9.89
C LEU A 78 -5.42 6.16 9.69
N ALA A 79 -5.44 5.40 10.78
CA ALA A 79 -5.15 3.98 10.75
C ALA A 79 -6.42 3.21 11.13
N PRO A 80 -7.33 2.89 10.20
CA PRO A 80 -8.67 2.45 10.58
C PRO A 80 -8.72 1.00 11.06
N ALA A 81 -7.75 0.17 10.67
CA ALA A 81 -7.84 -1.26 10.92
C ALA A 81 -6.46 -1.95 10.94
N PHE A 82 -6.46 -3.14 11.51
CA PHE A 82 -5.36 -4.09 11.44
C PHE A 82 -5.91 -5.50 11.11
N SER A 83 -5.04 -6.38 10.61
CA SER A 83 -5.35 -7.80 10.38
C SER A 83 -4.27 -8.72 10.94
N GLY A 84 -4.66 -9.95 11.31
CA GLY A 84 -3.76 -10.90 11.96
C GLY A 84 -3.64 -10.69 13.47
N GLN A 85 -2.56 -11.21 14.06
CA GLN A 85 -2.33 -11.15 15.52
C GLN A 85 -1.77 -9.80 15.94
N ILE A 86 -2.08 -9.33 17.15
CA ILE A 86 -1.45 -8.12 17.68
C ILE A 86 0.07 -8.28 17.74
N ASN A 87 0.80 -7.18 17.50
CA ASN A 87 2.26 -7.08 17.43
C ASN A 87 2.92 -7.84 16.27
N GLN A 88 2.19 -8.70 15.54
CA GLN A 88 2.72 -9.51 14.44
C GLN A 88 1.92 -9.34 13.14
N GLY A 89 0.78 -8.68 13.20
CA GLY A 89 -0.18 -8.49 12.13
C GLY A 89 0.14 -7.31 11.22
N ASN A 90 -0.78 -7.06 10.31
CA ASN A 90 -0.70 -5.99 9.33
C ASN A 90 -1.50 -4.78 9.82
N LYS A 91 -1.00 -3.57 9.58
CA LYS A 91 -1.70 -2.32 9.92
C LYS A 91 -2.03 -1.55 8.65
N LEU A 92 -3.30 -1.18 8.50
CA LEU A 92 -3.78 -0.35 7.41
C LEU A 92 -3.73 1.12 7.81
N MET A 93 -3.21 1.94 6.92
CA MET A 93 -3.19 3.39 7.03
C MET A 93 -3.73 3.99 5.74
N LEU A 94 -4.44 5.09 5.87
CA LEU A 94 -5.00 5.88 4.79
C LEU A 94 -4.60 7.33 5.00
N ASP A 95 -4.17 8.01 3.95
CA ASP A 95 -3.97 9.45 3.95
C ASP A 95 -4.81 10.08 2.84
N PHE A 96 -5.36 11.26 3.12
CA PHE A 96 -6.17 12.04 2.20
C PHE A 96 -5.58 13.43 2.04
N ASN A 97 -5.64 13.96 0.81
CA ASN A 97 -5.03 15.21 0.38
C ASN A 97 -3.50 15.31 0.57
N THR A 98 -2.85 14.16 0.74
CA THR A 98 -1.39 14.01 0.86
C THR A 98 -0.88 13.10 -0.27
N PRO A 99 0.28 13.40 -0.90
CA PRO A 99 1.11 14.60 -0.71
C PRO A 99 0.56 15.86 -1.39
N ASN A 100 -0.53 15.74 -2.16
CA ASN A 100 -1.15 16.86 -2.86
C ASN A 100 -2.66 16.89 -2.56
N PRO A 101 -3.30 18.09 -2.57
CA PRO A 101 -4.75 18.19 -2.52
C PRO A 101 -5.43 17.35 -3.61
N GLY A 102 -6.47 16.61 -3.25
CA GLY A 102 -7.18 15.68 -4.13
C GLY A 102 -6.46 14.34 -4.35
N SER A 103 -5.47 14.00 -3.54
CA SER A 103 -4.87 12.65 -3.50
C SER A 103 -5.47 11.81 -2.37
N ALA A 104 -5.43 10.49 -2.53
CA ALA A 104 -5.56 9.54 -1.44
C ALA A 104 -4.46 8.48 -1.55
N SER A 105 -4.09 7.90 -0.42
CA SER A 105 -3.11 6.84 -0.33
C SER A 105 -3.61 5.68 0.53
N ILE A 106 -3.03 4.52 0.28
CA ILE A 106 -3.16 3.34 1.12
C ILE A 106 -1.76 2.85 1.46
N THR A 107 -1.52 2.60 2.74
CA THR A 107 -0.34 1.89 3.21
C THR A 107 -0.76 0.68 4.02
N LEU A 108 -0.28 -0.51 3.63
CA LEU A 108 -0.34 -1.70 4.47
C LEU A 108 1.06 -1.95 5.02
N MET A 109 1.24 -1.69 6.32
CA MET A 109 2.41 -2.13 7.06
C MET A 109 2.28 -3.63 7.29
N ILE A 110 3.17 -4.43 6.71
CA ILE A 110 3.03 -5.88 6.68
C ILE A 110 3.81 -6.53 7.84
N GLY A 111 3.10 -7.38 8.57
CA GLY A 111 3.61 -8.16 9.68
C GLY A 111 4.37 -9.41 9.26
N GLN A 112 4.96 -10.12 10.21
CA GLN A 112 5.88 -11.23 9.96
C GLN A 112 5.23 -12.37 9.17
N ALA A 113 4.02 -12.79 9.55
CA ALA A 113 3.37 -13.94 8.91
C ALA A 113 3.12 -13.72 7.41
N LEU A 114 2.61 -12.54 7.03
CA LEU A 114 2.43 -12.20 5.62
C LEU A 114 3.77 -11.88 4.94
N GLY A 115 4.72 -11.27 5.67
CA GLY A 115 6.07 -10.98 5.16
C GLY A 115 6.82 -12.23 4.72
N THR A 116 6.82 -13.27 5.56
CA THR A 116 7.41 -14.58 5.22
C THR A 116 6.70 -15.23 4.03
N ALA A 117 5.37 -15.09 3.92
CA ALA A 117 4.64 -15.60 2.76
C ALA A 117 5.03 -14.86 1.46
N LEU A 118 5.25 -13.54 1.53
CA LEU A 118 5.75 -12.74 0.40
C LEU A 118 7.18 -13.08 0.01
N ASP A 119 8.06 -13.36 0.99
CA ASP A 119 9.42 -13.83 0.73
C ASP A 119 9.43 -15.16 -0.05
N ALA A 120 8.42 -16.02 0.20
CA ALA A 120 8.33 -17.35 -0.37
C ALA A 120 7.47 -17.46 -1.65
N SER A 121 6.65 -16.46 -1.97
CA SER A 121 5.67 -16.55 -3.04
C SER A 121 5.56 -15.25 -3.84
N GLU A 122 6.11 -15.28 -5.06
CA GLU A 122 5.91 -14.22 -6.03
C GLU A 122 4.45 -14.09 -6.48
N ASP A 123 3.74 -15.20 -6.66
CA ASP A 123 2.33 -15.21 -7.03
C ASP A 123 1.44 -14.45 -6.02
N LEU A 124 1.74 -14.58 -4.72
CA LEU A 124 1.05 -13.82 -3.68
C LEU A 124 1.33 -12.32 -3.82
N ALA A 125 2.59 -11.96 -4.04
CA ALA A 125 3.00 -10.56 -4.23
C ALA A 125 2.37 -9.96 -5.51
N ASP A 126 2.30 -10.73 -6.60
CA ASP A 126 1.64 -10.34 -7.85
C ASP A 126 0.14 -10.14 -7.63
N THR A 127 -0.53 -11.09 -6.98
CA THR A 127 -1.97 -11.01 -6.74
C THR A 127 -2.30 -9.79 -5.87
N LEU A 128 -1.51 -9.53 -4.82
CA LEU A 128 -1.68 -8.36 -3.95
C LEU A 128 -1.47 -7.04 -4.73
N MET A 129 -0.41 -6.94 -5.54
CA MET A 129 -0.13 -5.75 -6.35
C MET A 129 -1.22 -5.53 -7.41
N HIS A 130 -1.61 -6.57 -8.15
CA HIS A 130 -2.64 -6.48 -9.18
C HIS A 130 -4.00 -6.10 -8.60
N THR A 131 -4.40 -6.71 -7.48
CA THR A 131 -5.67 -6.38 -6.80
C THR A 131 -5.68 -4.91 -6.40
N THR A 132 -4.59 -4.44 -5.79
CA THR A 132 -4.47 -3.05 -5.33
C THR A 132 -4.49 -2.05 -6.50
N ALA A 133 -3.69 -2.29 -7.55
CA ALA A 133 -3.65 -1.43 -8.72
C ALA A 133 -4.99 -1.41 -9.48
N THR A 134 -5.70 -2.54 -9.55
CA THR A 134 -6.98 -2.65 -10.25
C THR A 134 -8.09 -1.86 -9.52
N ILE A 135 -8.17 -1.98 -8.19
CA ILE A 135 -9.22 -1.32 -7.41
C ILE A 135 -8.99 0.20 -7.34
N PHE A 136 -7.74 0.62 -7.12
CA PHE A 136 -7.44 2.03 -6.91
C PHE A 136 -7.15 2.80 -8.20
N ALA A 137 -6.86 2.12 -9.32
CA ALA A 137 -6.49 2.74 -10.59
C ALA A 137 -5.49 3.91 -10.40
N PRO A 138 -4.36 3.66 -9.70
CA PRO A 138 -3.41 4.70 -9.30
C PRO A 138 -2.85 5.41 -10.52
N ASN A 139 -2.75 6.73 -10.49
CA ASN A 139 -2.25 7.55 -11.60
C ASN A 139 -0.84 8.09 -11.34
N THR A 140 -0.18 7.65 -10.28
CA THR A 140 1.18 8.07 -9.90
C THR A 140 2.11 6.86 -9.80
N ILE A 141 2.15 6.21 -8.64
CA ILE A 141 3.09 5.16 -8.30
C ILE A 141 2.48 4.23 -7.23
N GLY A 142 2.92 2.99 -7.23
CA GLY A 142 2.70 2.07 -6.11
C GLY A 142 3.88 1.15 -5.94
N ALA A 143 4.10 0.62 -4.73
CA ALA A 143 5.24 -0.24 -4.45
C ALA A 143 4.93 -1.27 -3.36
N LEU A 144 5.51 -2.46 -3.53
CA LEU A 144 5.68 -3.46 -2.48
C LEU A 144 7.17 -3.53 -2.13
N SER A 145 7.53 -3.11 -0.92
CA SER A 145 8.93 -2.93 -0.49
C SER A 145 9.22 -3.70 0.80
N ARG A 146 10.45 -4.23 0.92
CA ARG A 146 10.91 -4.99 2.08
C ARG A 146 11.75 -4.10 2.99
N LYS A 147 11.45 -4.09 4.28
CA LYS A 147 12.21 -3.35 5.29
C LYS A 147 13.62 -3.92 5.40
N GLY A 148 14.61 -3.06 5.66
CA GLY A 148 16.00 -3.46 5.87
C GLY A 148 16.86 -3.49 4.60
N HIS A 149 16.23 -3.39 3.43
CA HIS A 149 16.94 -2.96 2.23
C HIS A 149 17.05 -1.43 2.27
N PRO A 150 18.19 -0.85 1.87
CA PRO A 150 18.39 0.58 2.02
C PRO A 150 17.21 1.33 1.40
N VAL A 151 16.57 2.16 2.23
CA VAL A 151 15.75 3.30 1.82
C VAL A 151 16.69 4.32 1.17
N ARG A 152 17.46 3.89 0.18
CA ARG A 152 18.15 4.79 -0.71
C ARG A 152 17.05 5.29 -1.60
N ASN A 153 16.47 6.43 -1.22
CA ASN A 153 16.19 7.45 -2.21
C ASN A 153 17.36 7.38 -3.18
N LEU A 154 17.10 7.00 -4.43
CA LEU A 154 18.11 6.49 -5.34
C LEU A 154 19.21 7.52 -5.70
N ASN A 155 19.27 8.69 -5.05
CA ASN A 155 20.44 9.58 -5.03
C ASN A 155 20.72 9.97 -3.58
N ARG A 156 21.89 9.59 -3.06
CA ARG A 156 22.39 10.08 -1.78
C ARG A 156 22.78 11.58 -1.83
N ASP A 157 22.90 12.17 -3.03
CA ASP A 157 23.46 13.51 -3.22
C ASP A 157 22.68 14.41 -4.22
N GLY A 158 21.38 14.20 -4.46
CA GLY A 158 20.61 15.06 -5.37
C GLY A 158 19.10 15.14 -5.04
N PRO A 159 18.40 16.21 -5.43
CA PRO A 159 16.96 16.32 -5.21
C PRO A 159 16.25 15.28 -6.09
N TYR A 160 15.81 14.16 -5.49
CA TYR A 160 14.95 13.22 -6.20
C TYR A 160 13.53 13.78 -6.25
N PRO A 161 12.80 13.59 -7.35
CA PRO A 161 11.40 13.99 -7.47
C PRO A 161 10.41 13.22 -6.58
N PHE A 162 10.84 12.20 -5.80
CA PHE A 162 9.93 11.43 -4.91
C PHE A 162 10.50 11.17 -3.52
N LEU A 163 9.59 11.11 -2.55
CA LEU A 163 9.77 10.58 -1.20
C LEU A 163 9.38 9.08 -1.10
N TYR A 164 9.48 8.33 -2.21
CA TYR A 164 9.00 6.95 -2.28
C TYR A 164 10.12 5.92 -2.12
N VAL A 165 9.86 4.91 -1.30
CA VAL A 165 10.79 3.79 -1.08
C VAL A 165 10.71 2.85 -2.30
N PRO A 166 11.81 2.64 -3.04
CA PRO A 166 11.83 1.66 -4.12
C PRO A 166 11.43 0.27 -3.62
N GLY A 167 10.59 -0.43 -4.40
CA GLY A 167 10.03 -1.73 -4.03
C GLY A 167 10.50 -2.88 -4.93
N TRP A 168 10.37 -4.12 -4.45
CA TRP A 168 10.58 -5.31 -5.26
C TRP A 168 9.63 -5.34 -6.46
N LYS A 169 8.38 -4.94 -6.23
CA LYS A 169 7.37 -4.72 -7.27
C LYS A 169 6.91 -3.28 -7.22
N MET A 170 6.81 -2.62 -8.38
CA MET A 170 6.35 -1.23 -8.47
C MET A 170 5.33 -1.07 -9.60
N PHE A 171 4.26 -0.35 -9.32
CA PHE A 171 3.35 0.15 -10.35
C PHE A 171 3.82 1.52 -10.84
N PHE A 172 3.80 1.72 -12.15
CA PHE A 172 3.85 3.06 -12.75
C PHE A 172 2.72 3.22 -13.77
N ALA A 173 2.06 4.39 -13.75
CA ALA A 173 1.14 4.78 -14.80
C ALA A 173 1.87 4.89 -16.15
N SER A 174 1.18 4.64 -17.26
CA SER A 174 1.79 4.61 -18.60
C SER A 174 2.40 5.95 -19.04
N ASP A 175 1.88 7.06 -18.50
CA ASP A 175 2.38 8.42 -18.72
C ASP A 175 3.44 8.86 -17.71
N SER A 176 3.82 7.98 -16.78
CA SER A 176 4.88 8.26 -15.83
C SER A 176 6.21 8.46 -16.55
N PRO A 177 7.01 9.49 -16.20
CA PRO A 177 8.35 9.67 -16.75
C PRO A 177 9.31 8.50 -16.42
N HIS A 178 8.90 7.62 -15.50
CA HIS A 178 9.66 6.46 -15.05
C HIS A 178 9.32 5.18 -15.79
N TYR A 179 8.22 5.15 -16.55
CA TYR A 179 7.71 3.93 -17.18
C TYR A 179 8.75 3.26 -18.09
N GLN A 180 9.45 4.05 -18.92
CA GLN A 180 10.48 3.52 -19.80
C GLN A 180 11.69 2.98 -19.04
N ARG A 181 12.14 3.68 -18.00
CA ARG A 181 13.27 3.24 -17.17
C ARG A 181 12.93 1.98 -16.38
N ALA A 182 11.72 1.91 -15.84
CA ALA A 182 11.16 0.72 -15.18
C ALA A 182 11.20 -0.48 -16.13
N THR A 183 10.72 -0.30 -17.35
CA THR A 183 10.68 -1.35 -18.39
C THR A 183 12.08 -1.89 -18.72
N GLN A 184 13.11 -1.03 -18.74
CA GLN A 184 14.48 -1.44 -19.03
C GLN A 184 15.12 -2.27 -17.90
N LEU A 185 14.74 -2.00 -16.65
CA LEU A 185 15.35 -2.60 -15.47
C LEU A 185 14.58 -3.81 -14.93
N ALA A 186 13.27 -3.85 -15.16
CA ALA A 186 12.41 -4.90 -14.67
C ALA A 186 12.74 -6.25 -15.32
N THR A 187 12.72 -7.31 -14.51
CA THR A 187 12.83 -8.68 -15.01
C THR A 187 11.49 -9.17 -15.59
N THR A 188 10.38 -8.65 -15.05
CA THR A 188 9.02 -8.96 -15.51
C THR A 188 8.20 -7.68 -15.54
N THR A 189 7.39 -7.51 -16.57
CA THR A 189 6.42 -6.41 -16.70
C THR A 189 5.04 -6.98 -16.95
N THR A 190 4.08 -6.66 -16.09
CA THR A 190 2.70 -7.10 -16.23
C THR A 190 1.78 -5.88 -16.42
N PRO A 191 1.18 -5.70 -17.61
CA PRO A 191 0.26 -4.60 -17.86
C PRO A 191 -0.97 -4.64 -16.95
N VAL A 192 -1.47 -3.46 -16.58
CA VAL A 192 -2.76 -3.23 -15.95
C VAL A 192 -3.44 -2.04 -16.64
N ALA A 193 -4.72 -1.76 -16.31
CA ALA A 193 -5.55 -0.82 -17.08
C ALA A 193 -4.87 0.49 -17.51
N ASN A 194 -4.25 1.22 -16.58
CA ASN A 194 -3.66 2.54 -16.84
C ASN A 194 -2.13 2.57 -16.67
N GLY A 195 -1.45 1.41 -16.68
CA GLY A 195 -0.02 1.33 -16.44
C GLY A 195 0.50 -0.09 -16.45
N ALA A 196 1.58 -0.33 -15.70
CA ALA A 196 2.13 -1.67 -15.55
C ALA A 196 2.73 -1.86 -14.16
N ILE A 197 2.72 -3.11 -13.70
CA ILE A 197 3.45 -3.57 -12.53
C ILE A 197 4.78 -4.16 -13.02
N PHE A 198 5.86 -3.62 -12.49
CA PHE A 198 7.24 -3.99 -12.79
C PHE A 198 7.79 -4.80 -11.61
N THR A 199 8.37 -5.96 -11.90
CA THR A 199 9.08 -6.77 -10.92
C THR A 199 10.58 -6.65 -11.17
N PHE A 200 11.33 -6.38 -10.12
CA PHE A 200 12.78 -6.20 -10.18
C PHE A 200 13.49 -7.40 -9.53
N GLY A 201 13.70 -8.50 -10.25
CA GLY A 201 14.36 -9.69 -9.70
C GLY A 201 13.55 -10.33 -8.55
N THR A 202 14.23 -10.70 -7.46
CA THR A 202 13.63 -11.35 -6.28
C THR A 202 13.64 -10.42 -5.06
N PRO A 203 12.98 -10.79 -3.93
CA PRO A 203 13.04 -10.04 -2.68
C PRO A 203 14.46 -9.71 -2.17
N ASP A 204 15.45 -10.53 -2.50
CA ASP A 204 16.84 -10.32 -2.06
C ASP A 204 17.70 -9.57 -3.11
N THR A 205 17.32 -9.62 -4.39
CA THR A 205 18.16 -9.04 -5.47
C THR A 205 17.63 -7.71 -6.01
N TYR A 206 16.36 -7.36 -5.80
CA TYR A 206 15.76 -6.13 -6.30
C TYR A 206 16.54 -4.85 -5.95
N PRO A 207 17.17 -4.71 -4.76
CA PRO A 207 17.88 -3.47 -4.43
C PRO A 207 19.10 -3.25 -5.34
N THR A 208 19.77 -4.33 -5.75
CA THR A 208 20.92 -4.25 -6.66
C THR A 208 20.51 -3.84 -8.07
N ILE A 209 19.33 -4.28 -8.53
CA ILE A 209 18.77 -3.85 -9.81
C ILE A 209 18.40 -2.37 -9.73
N LEU A 210 17.70 -1.97 -8.66
CA LEU A 210 17.26 -0.59 -8.49
C LEU A 210 18.42 0.39 -8.27
N ASN A 211 19.58 -0.03 -7.74
CA ASN A 211 20.78 0.81 -7.72
C ASN A 211 21.26 1.28 -9.11
N GLN A 212 20.78 0.63 -10.19
CA GLN A 212 21.11 1.04 -11.55
C GLN A 212 20.19 2.12 -12.08
N TRP A 213 19.12 2.47 -11.36
CA TRP A 213 18.08 3.38 -11.83
C TRP A 213 18.62 4.72 -12.33
#